data_AF-A0A1I7XYX3-F1
#
_entry.id   AF-A0A1I7XYX3-F1
#
_cell.length_a   1.000
_cell.length_b   1.000
_cell.length_c   1.000
_cell.angle_alpha   90.00
_cell.angle_beta   90.00
_cell.angle_gamma   90.00
#
_symmetry.space_group_name_H-M   'P 1'
#
loop_
_entity.id
_entity.type
_entity.pdbx_description
1 polymer ?
#
loop_
_entity_poly.entity_id
_entity_poly.type
_entity_poly.pdbx_seq_one_letter_code
_entity_poly.pdbx_strand_id
1 'polypeptide(L)'
;MVCPSVGGGDLNSRFAKPALDWEPVFWRPGRPGVRIRNAADLAILYARLPEELQPQAQELLAAWPMLVPGIHRLELDEGRVTLTLAFGQAETMMRELQCHADAFYLDGFAPRGNPSMWSRSVLGQLVRLAAPGATAASWCCAGQVRRDLASQALERLALDQDWVQWLDREQGSALAGVPLQGGGLYFPQGMVVDPGALVACLLNHPLIECLPEHVSLQAGQEPGLWDVCNQRGECLESSNRVVIAAAAESLNLLPDELLAQHPMPRLAAMQRLAGQVTYLPAEYALTRGEVTLS
;
A
#
# COMPACT_ATOMS: atom_id res chain seq x y z
N MET A 1 -12.31 19.31 5.29
CA MET A 1 -13.65 18.73 5.49
C MET A 1 -13.59 18.07 6.85
N VAL A 2 -14.27 18.62 7.87
CA VAL A 2 -14.10 18.18 9.27
C VAL A 2 -15.34 17.44 9.72
N CYS A 3 -15.13 16.21 10.22
CA CYS A 3 -15.96 15.60 11.25
C CYS A 3 -14.99 14.82 12.17
N PRO A 4 -15.10 14.92 13.51
CA PRO A 4 -14.07 14.45 14.42
C PRO A 4 -14.08 12.92 14.54
N SER A 5 -12.92 12.28 14.58
CA SER A 5 -12.74 10.91 15.10
C SER A 5 -11.91 10.97 16.37
N VAL A 6 -12.44 10.44 17.47
CA VAL A 6 -11.70 10.19 18.71
C VAL A 6 -10.65 9.10 18.45
N GLY A 7 -9.51 9.23 19.11
CA GLY A 7 -8.26 8.53 18.84
C GLY A 7 -8.24 7.00 19.02
N GLY A 8 -7.11 6.45 18.56
CA GLY A 8 -6.82 5.04 18.47
C GLY A 8 -6.82 4.27 19.79
N GLY A 9 -7.25 3.03 19.68
CA GLY A 9 -7.12 1.96 20.65
C GLY A 9 -7.20 0.64 19.91
N ASP A 10 -6.14 -0.14 20.04
CA ASP A 10 -5.87 -1.46 19.48
C ASP A 10 -7.07 -2.44 19.52
N LEU A 11 -7.57 -2.94 18.38
CA LEU A 11 -8.63 -3.97 18.34
C LEU A 11 -8.52 -4.91 17.14
N ASN A 12 -7.50 -5.76 17.16
CA ASN A 12 -7.58 -7.07 16.53
C ASN A 12 -8.21 -8.05 17.53
N SER A 13 -9.54 -8.05 17.67
CA SER A 13 -10.36 -9.21 18.08
C SER A 13 -11.80 -8.81 18.44
N ARG A 14 -12.76 -9.61 17.96
CA ARG A 14 -14.13 -9.79 18.48
C ARG A 14 -15.07 -8.57 18.45
N PHE A 15 -15.82 -8.44 17.35
CA PHE A 15 -17.15 -7.82 17.38
C PHE A 15 -18.25 -8.88 17.21
N ALA A 16 -18.66 -9.45 18.34
CA ALA A 16 -20.08 -9.69 18.58
C ALA A 16 -20.69 -8.32 18.94
N LYS A 17 -21.82 -7.97 18.31
CA LYS A 17 -22.56 -6.72 18.53
C LYS A 17 -22.96 -6.55 20.01
N PRO A 18 -22.69 -5.40 20.65
CA PRO A 18 -23.60 -4.84 21.63
C PRO A 18 -24.60 -3.93 20.91
N ALA A 19 -25.88 -4.09 21.22
CA ALA A 19 -26.95 -3.24 20.72
C ALA A 19 -26.83 -1.83 21.32
N LEU A 20 -26.20 -0.92 20.57
CA LEU A 20 -26.41 0.52 20.70
C LEU A 20 -27.25 0.92 19.48
N ASP A 21 -28.49 1.35 19.73
CA ASP A 21 -29.44 1.86 18.72
C ASP A 21 -28.98 3.22 18.15
N TRP A 22 -27.83 3.23 17.49
CA TRP A 22 -27.47 4.28 16.55
C TRP A 22 -28.13 3.93 15.21
N GLU A 23 -29.29 4.53 14.91
CA GLU A 23 -29.72 4.60 13.52
C GLU A 23 -28.78 5.56 12.77
N PRO A 24 -27.97 5.09 11.80
CA PRO A 24 -27.19 5.97 10.97
C PRO A 24 -28.16 6.90 10.21
N VAL A 25 -27.99 8.21 10.40
CA VAL A 25 -28.73 9.24 9.68
C VAL A 25 -28.22 9.25 8.23
N PHE A 26 -28.64 8.27 7.45
CA PHE A 26 -28.54 8.32 6.00
C PHE A 26 -29.51 9.38 5.49
N TRP A 27 -29.01 10.31 4.67
CA TRP A 27 -29.88 11.18 3.89
C TRP A 27 -30.82 10.31 3.05
N ARG A 28 -32.13 10.43 3.30
CA ARG A 28 -33.18 9.81 2.48
C ARG A 28 -33.72 10.87 1.50
N PRO A 29 -33.91 10.55 0.22
CA PRO A 29 -34.60 11.45 -0.71
C PRO A 29 -35.95 11.85 -0.13
N GLY A 30 -36.21 13.15 0.02
CA GLY A 30 -37.48 13.69 0.54
C GLY A 30 -37.49 14.12 2.01
N ARG A 31 -36.43 13.90 2.80
CA ARG A 31 -36.26 14.60 4.09
C ARG A 31 -35.42 15.87 3.89
N PRO A 32 -35.82 17.04 4.44
CA PRO A 32 -34.98 18.22 4.39
C PRO A 32 -33.68 17.94 5.14
N GLY A 33 -32.56 17.85 4.41
CA GLY A 33 -31.23 17.73 5.02
C GLY A 33 -30.96 18.93 5.93
N VAL A 34 -30.28 18.71 7.04
CA VAL A 34 -29.83 19.79 7.93
C VAL A 34 -28.85 20.65 7.12
N ARG A 35 -29.30 21.83 6.68
CA ARG A 35 -28.40 22.83 6.10
C ARG A 35 -27.77 23.59 7.25
N ILE A 36 -26.46 23.46 7.40
CA ILE A 36 -25.69 24.31 8.29
C ILE A 36 -25.61 25.70 7.63
N ARG A 37 -26.33 26.67 8.18
CA ARG A 37 -26.36 28.07 7.68
C ARG A 37 -25.59 29.02 8.59
N ASN A 38 -25.29 28.59 9.81
CA ASN A 38 -24.51 29.35 10.78
C ASN A 38 -23.99 28.40 11.89
N ALA A 39 -23.23 28.96 12.83
CA ALA A 39 -22.71 28.23 13.99
C ALA A 39 -23.82 27.66 14.90
N ALA A 40 -25.02 28.25 14.93
CA ALA A 40 -26.12 27.74 15.75
C ALA A 40 -26.68 26.40 15.21
N ASP A 41 -26.74 26.23 13.88
CA ASP A 41 -27.11 24.94 13.28
C ASP A 41 -26.07 23.85 13.62
N LEU A 42 -24.78 24.21 13.72
CA LEU A 42 -23.71 23.29 14.16
C LEU A 42 -23.80 22.94 15.65
N ALA A 43 -24.13 23.91 16.50
CA ALA A 43 -24.26 23.69 17.94
C ALA A 43 -25.32 22.61 18.26
N ILE A 44 -26.42 22.58 17.50
CA ILE A 44 -27.47 21.56 17.64
C ILE A 44 -26.92 20.15 17.32
N LEU A 45 -26.07 20.04 16.30
CA LEU A 45 -25.45 18.77 15.92
C LEU A 45 -24.41 18.33 16.95
N TYR A 46 -23.59 19.26 17.42
CA TYR A 46 -22.49 18.98 18.33
C TYR A 46 -22.95 18.65 19.75
N ALA A 47 -24.14 19.11 20.15
CA ALA A 47 -24.77 18.69 21.41
C ALA A 47 -25.01 17.17 21.52
N ARG A 48 -24.91 16.42 20.42
CA ARG A 48 -25.08 14.96 20.38
C ARG A 48 -23.76 14.18 20.35
N LEU A 49 -22.63 14.88 20.31
CA LEU A 49 -21.32 14.24 20.32
C LEU A 49 -21.02 13.64 21.71
N PRO A 50 -20.19 12.58 21.78
CA PRO A 50 -19.67 12.06 23.05
C PRO A 50 -19.07 13.16 23.93
N GLU A 51 -19.17 13.00 25.26
CA GLU A 51 -18.76 14.00 26.23
C GLU A 51 -17.28 14.38 26.08
N GLU A 52 -16.44 13.42 25.68
CA GLU A 52 -15.00 13.58 25.49
C GLU A 52 -14.65 14.51 24.32
N LEU A 53 -15.57 14.74 23.39
CA LEU A 53 -15.41 15.63 22.24
C LEU A 53 -16.04 17.02 22.44
N GLN A 54 -16.79 17.22 23.52
CA GLN A 54 -17.49 18.48 23.78
C GLN A 54 -16.55 19.69 23.89
N PRO A 55 -15.35 19.60 24.51
CA PRO A 55 -14.42 20.72 24.57
C PRO A 55 -13.98 21.21 23.18
N GLN A 56 -13.57 20.29 22.30
CA GLN A 56 -13.14 20.62 20.94
C GLN A 56 -14.30 21.15 20.08
N ALA A 57 -15.50 20.60 20.29
CA ALA A 57 -16.70 21.07 19.62
C ALA A 57 -17.03 22.53 19.99
N GLN A 58 -16.91 22.89 21.27
CA GLN A 58 -17.12 24.27 21.73
C GLN A 58 -16.06 25.23 21.19
N GLU A 59 -14.80 24.83 21.18
CA GLU A 59 -13.71 25.62 20.62
C GLU A 59 -13.93 25.89 19.12
N LEU A 60 -14.28 24.86 18.34
CA LEU A 60 -14.59 25.00 16.92
C LEU A 60 -15.80 25.90 16.66
N LEU A 61 -16.84 25.82 17.50
CA LEU A 61 -18.02 26.69 17.40
C LEU A 61 -17.67 28.15 17.67
N ALA A 62 -16.81 28.41 18.66
CA ALA A 62 -16.35 29.77 18.98
C ALA A 62 -15.51 30.39 17.85
N ALA A 63 -14.73 29.55 17.15
CA ALA A 63 -13.90 29.97 16.02
C ALA A 63 -14.61 29.88 14.66
N TRP A 64 -15.89 29.48 14.59
CA TRP A 64 -16.52 29.17 13.32
C TRP A 64 -16.63 30.40 12.40
N PRO A 65 -16.09 30.34 11.16
CA PRO A 65 -16.02 31.50 10.30
C PRO A 65 -17.38 31.85 9.69
N MET A 66 -17.49 33.09 9.21
CA MET A 66 -18.62 33.48 8.36
C MET A 66 -18.67 32.60 7.12
N LEU A 67 -19.88 32.23 6.68
CA LEU A 67 -20.11 31.39 5.50
C LEU A 67 -19.96 32.20 4.19
N VAL A 68 -18.79 32.79 3.98
CA VAL A 68 -18.41 33.45 2.73
C VAL A 68 -17.49 32.54 1.92
N PRO A 69 -17.61 32.49 0.58
CA PRO A 69 -16.72 31.67 -0.24
C PRO A 69 -15.24 32.00 -0.02
N GLY A 70 -14.39 30.98 -0.11
CA GLY A 70 -12.93 31.11 0.02
C GLY A 70 -12.33 30.24 1.11
N ILE A 71 -11.06 30.52 1.42
CA ILE A 71 -10.25 29.76 2.38
C ILE A 71 -10.23 30.48 3.73
N HIS A 72 -10.61 29.77 4.77
CA HIS A 72 -10.66 30.24 6.15
C HIS A 72 -9.71 29.40 7.00
N ARG A 73 -8.79 30.04 7.72
CA ARG A 73 -7.84 29.36 8.59
C ARG A 73 -8.21 29.63 10.05
N LEU A 74 -8.37 28.56 10.81
CA LEU A 74 -8.66 28.57 12.23
C LEU A 74 -7.46 27.99 12.97
N GLU A 75 -7.05 28.66 14.04
CA GLU A 75 -6.05 28.16 14.98
C GLU A 75 -6.80 27.67 16.22
N LEU A 76 -6.57 26.41 16.58
CA LEU A 76 -7.21 25.69 17.66
C LEU A 76 -6.12 25.08 18.53
N ASP A 77 -6.48 24.70 19.76
CA ASP A 77 -5.58 24.07 20.71
C ASP A 77 -4.29 24.90 20.92
N GLU A 78 -4.46 26.20 21.13
CA GLU A 78 -3.37 27.18 21.28
C GLU A 78 -2.41 27.21 20.07
N GLY A 79 -2.92 26.94 18.87
CA GLY A 79 -2.15 26.93 17.63
C GLY A 79 -1.50 25.58 17.32
N ARG A 80 -1.64 24.56 18.18
CA ARG A 80 -1.17 23.20 17.89
C ARG A 80 -1.96 22.55 16.74
N VAL A 81 -3.22 22.97 16.56
CA VAL A 81 -4.06 22.50 15.45
C VAL A 81 -4.42 23.68 14.56
N THR A 82 -3.97 23.64 13.30
CA THR A 82 -4.47 24.54 12.26
C THR A 82 -5.52 23.83 11.43
N LEU A 83 -6.74 24.37 11.40
CA LEU A 83 -7.80 23.90 10.53
C LEU A 83 -8.01 24.88 9.36
N THR A 84 -7.87 24.38 8.13
CA THR A 84 -8.20 25.15 6.91
C THR A 84 -9.55 24.67 6.35
N LEU A 85 -10.53 25.57 6.33
CA LEU A 85 -11.86 25.35 5.75
C LEU A 85 -11.95 26.07 4.41
N ALA A 86 -12.23 25.33 3.33
CA ALA A 86 -12.45 25.92 2.01
C ALA A 86 -13.95 25.85 1.66
N PHE A 87 -14.59 27.01 1.54
CA PHE A 87 -16.00 27.14 1.23
C PHE A 87 -16.19 27.45 -0.26
N GLY A 88 -16.72 26.47 -1.01
CA GLY A 88 -16.96 26.60 -2.43
C GLY A 88 -17.13 25.24 -3.11
N GLN A 89 -17.09 25.23 -4.44
CA GLN A 89 -17.04 23.99 -5.21
C GLN A 89 -15.69 23.30 -4.98
N ALA A 90 -15.72 21.99 -4.69
CA ALA A 90 -14.55 21.23 -4.27
C ALA A 90 -13.39 21.35 -5.26
N GLU A 91 -13.64 21.21 -6.56
CA GLU A 91 -12.60 21.31 -7.59
C GLU A 91 -11.93 22.69 -7.61
N THR A 92 -12.71 23.77 -7.56
CA THR A 92 -12.18 25.15 -7.54
C THR A 92 -11.33 25.38 -6.31
N MET A 93 -11.85 25.02 -5.14
CA MET A 93 -11.17 25.21 -3.86
C MET A 93 -9.89 24.37 -3.76
N MET A 94 -9.92 23.13 -4.24
CA MET A 94 -8.74 22.26 -4.23
C MET A 94 -7.61 22.80 -5.11
N ARG A 95 -7.89 23.55 -6.18
CA ARG A 95 -6.84 24.19 -7.00
C ARG A 95 -6.15 25.34 -6.27
N GLU A 96 -6.88 26.06 -5.41
CA GLU A 96 -6.35 27.16 -4.62
C GLU A 96 -5.55 26.68 -3.40
N LEU A 97 -5.83 25.46 -2.92
CA LEU A 97 -5.06 24.87 -1.82
C LEU A 97 -3.61 24.59 -2.22
N GLN A 98 -2.71 24.98 -1.32
CA GLN A 98 -1.29 24.69 -1.36
C GLN A 98 -0.92 23.94 -0.07
N CYS A 99 -0.89 22.62 -0.14
CA CYS A 99 -0.45 21.76 0.94
C CYS A 99 0.14 20.46 0.41
N HIS A 100 0.85 19.77 1.31
CA HIS A 100 1.26 18.38 1.15
C HIS A 100 0.57 17.59 2.25
N ALA A 101 -0.47 16.84 1.90
CA ALA A 101 -1.25 16.05 2.82
C ALA A 101 -0.65 14.65 2.95
N ASP A 102 -0.39 14.23 4.18
CA ASP A 102 0.06 12.87 4.52
C ASP A 102 -1.09 11.86 4.57
N ALA A 103 -2.32 12.34 4.77
CA ALA A 103 -3.51 11.50 4.83
C ALA A 103 -4.73 12.22 4.23
N PHE A 104 -5.52 11.46 3.47
CA PHE A 104 -6.80 11.90 2.92
C PHE A 104 -7.94 11.12 3.55
N TYR A 105 -8.90 11.85 4.11
CA TYR A 105 -10.20 11.30 4.44
C TYR A 105 -11.20 11.67 3.35
N LEU A 106 -11.54 10.69 2.50
CA LEU A 106 -12.44 10.86 1.36
C LEU A 106 -13.86 10.56 1.79
N ASP A 107 -14.46 11.57 2.41
CA ASP A 107 -15.82 11.55 2.91
C ASP A 107 -16.74 12.42 2.04
N GLY A 108 -17.96 11.97 1.85
CA GLY A 108 -18.93 12.58 0.95
C GLY A 108 -20.10 11.65 0.66
N PHE A 109 -21.12 12.18 0.00
CA PHE A 109 -22.20 11.33 -0.49
C PHE A 109 -21.66 10.24 -1.42
N ALA A 110 -22.24 9.04 -1.34
CA ALA A 110 -21.87 7.93 -2.21
C ALA A 110 -21.80 8.39 -3.68
N PRO A 111 -20.92 7.83 -4.53
CA PRO A 111 -20.69 8.32 -5.89
C PRO A 111 -21.95 8.48 -6.74
N ARG A 112 -22.97 7.67 -6.49
CA ARG A 112 -24.29 7.79 -7.16
C ARG A 112 -25.07 9.04 -6.76
N GLY A 113 -24.89 9.56 -5.54
CA GLY A 113 -25.56 10.74 -5.02
C GLY A 113 -24.81 12.05 -5.20
N ASN A 114 -23.50 12.01 -5.49
CA ASN A 114 -22.70 13.20 -5.80
C ASN A 114 -21.55 12.91 -6.79
N PRO A 115 -21.85 12.62 -8.07
CA PRO A 115 -20.83 12.16 -9.03
C PRO A 115 -19.70 13.17 -9.28
N SER A 116 -19.98 14.48 -9.19
CA SER A 116 -19.00 15.54 -9.47
C SER A 116 -17.80 15.54 -8.51
N MET A 117 -18.04 15.17 -7.24
CA MET A 117 -17.01 15.01 -6.21
C MET A 117 -16.02 13.88 -6.51
N TRP A 118 -16.45 12.87 -7.25
CA TRP A 118 -15.65 11.69 -7.60
C TRP A 118 -15.12 11.75 -9.03
N SER A 119 -15.15 12.94 -9.65
CA SER A 119 -14.65 13.14 -11.00
C SER A 119 -13.13 12.97 -11.08
N ARG A 120 -12.63 12.59 -12.25
CA ARG A 120 -11.18 12.50 -12.54
C ARG A 120 -10.43 13.77 -12.15
N SER A 121 -11.03 14.94 -12.37
CA SER A 121 -10.42 16.24 -12.04
C SER A 121 -10.19 16.41 -10.54
N VAL A 122 -11.20 16.09 -9.72
CA VAL A 122 -11.09 16.16 -8.25
C VAL A 122 -10.08 15.13 -7.74
N LEU A 123 -10.11 13.90 -8.27
CA LEU A 123 -9.14 12.87 -7.89
C LEU A 123 -7.71 13.26 -8.27
N GLY A 124 -7.50 13.88 -9.43
CA GLY A 124 -6.20 14.44 -9.82
C GLY A 124 -5.70 15.52 -8.87
N GLN A 125 -6.60 16.35 -8.32
CA GLN A 125 -6.23 17.33 -7.29
C GLN A 125 -5.79 16.67 -5.98
N LEU A 126 -6.39 15.54 -5.58
CA LEU A 126 -5.93 14.78 -4.40
C LEU A 126 -4.50 14.30 -4.60
N VAL A 127 -4.20 13.70 -5.76
CA VAL A 127 -2.84 13.26 -6.09
C VAL A 127 -1.88 14.48 -6.13
N ARG A 128 -2.34 15.64 -6.60
CA ARG A 128 -1.54 16.87 -6.60
C ARG A 128 -1.14 17.32 -5.20
N LEU A 129 -2.07 17.24 -4.25
CA LEU A 129 -1.91 17.67 -2.87
C LEU A 129 -1.25 16.61 -1.99
N ALA A 130 -1.01 15.40 -2.49
CA ALA A 130 -0.43 14.31 -1.71
C ALA A 130 1.08 14.52 -1.43
N ALA A 131 1.49 14.27 -0.19
CA ALA A 131 2.89 14.06 0.16
C ALA A 131 3.37 12.67 -0.30
N PRO A 132 4.69 12.44 -0.46
CA PRO A 132 5.23 11.10 -0.65
C PRO A 132 4.81 10.16 0.50
N GLY A 133 4.27 8.99 0.16
CA GLY A 133 3.76 8.03 1.16
C GLY A 133 2.38 8.36 1.72
N ALA A 134 1.68 9.36 1.18
CA ALA A 134 0.35 9.72 1.64
C ALA A 134 -0.65 8.56 1.55
N THR A 135 -1.52 8.48 2.55
CA THR A 135 -2.56 7.45 2.64
C THR A 135 -3.94 8.03 2.33
N ALA A 136 -4.88 7.17 1.91
CA ALA A 136 -6.27 7.59 1.70
C ALA A 136 -7.22 6.55 2.29
N ALA A 137 -8.25 7.02 2.99
CA ALA A 137 -9.34 6.21 3.52
C ALA A 137 -10.68 6.72 3.00
N SER A 138 -11.58 5.81 2.66
CA SER A 138 -12.97 6.13 2.30
C SER A 138 -13.92 5.05 2.81
N TRP A 139 -15.11 5.46 3.23
CA TRP A 139 -16.22 4.55 3.50
C TRP A 139 -16.77 3.89 2.22
N CYS A 140 -16.54 4.50 1.04
CA CYS A 140 -17.07 3.98 -0.22
C CYS A 140 -16.09 3.02 -0.90
N CYS A 141 -16.40 1.72 -0.87
CA CYS A 141 -15.68 0.67 -1.63
C CYS A 141 -16.03 0.65 -3.13
N ALA A 142 -16.20 1.81 -3.78
CA ALA A 142 -16.43 1.84 -5.21
C ALA A 142 -15.10 1.55 -5.94
N GLY A 143 -14.98 0.36 -6.55
CA GLY A 143 -13.76 -0.04 -7.28
C GLY A 143 -13.34 0.94 -8.38
N GLN A 144 -14.26 1.78 -8.88
CA GLN A 144 -13.97 2.85 -9.82
C GLN A 144 -13.06 3.93 -9.22
N VAL A 145 -13.33 4.39 -7.99
CA VAL A 145 -12.53 5.43 -7.33
C VAL A 145 -11.09 4.99 -7.13
N ARG A 146 -10.87 3.72 -6.74
CA ARG A 146 -9.52 3.15 -6.60
C ARG A 146 -8.76 3.14 -7.93
N ARG A 147 -9.43 2.74 -9.01
CA ARG A 147 -8.83 2.70 -10.36
C ARG A 147 -8.47 4.10 -10.85
N ASP A 148 -9.37 5.06 -10.67
CA ASP A 148 -9.14 6.43 -11.12
C ASP A 148 -7.99 7.08 -10.36
N LEU A 149 -7.91 6.90 -9.03
CA LEU A 149 -6.78 7.35 -8.22
C LEU A 149 -5.45 6.72 -8.65
N ALA A 150 -5.43 5.41 -8.94
CA ALA A 150 -4.21 4.73 -9.41
C ALA A 150 -3.76 5.28 -10.77
N SER A 151 -4.69 5.51 -11.70
CA SER A 151 -4.38 6.10 -13.01
C SER A 151 -3.81 7.53 -12.89
N GLN A 152 -4.40 8.36 -12.02
CA GLN A 152 -3.96 9.74 -11.77
C GLN A 152 -2.60 9.78 -11.05
N ALA A 153 -2.34 8.85 -10.13
CA ALA A 153 -1.03 8.70 -9.50
C ALA A 153 0.06 8.36 -10.53
N LEU A 154 -0.23 7.45 -11.47
CA LEU A 154 0.70 7.10 -12.53
C LEU A 154 0.98 8.28 -13.46
N GLU A 155 -0.07 9.00 -13.90
CA GLU A 155 0.05 10.21 -14.73
C GLU A 155 0.95 11.26 -14.05
N ARG A 156 0.84 11.45 -12.72
CA ARG A 156 1.68 12.40 -11.97
C ARG A 156 3.11 11.93 -11.78
N LEU A 157 3.33 10.64 -11.53
CA LEU A 157 4.69 10.09 -11.42
C LEU A 157 5.46 10.21 -12.74
N ALA A 158 4.76 10.42 -13.86
CA ALA A 158 5.34 10.62 -15.19
C ALA A 158 6.36 9.52 -15.53
N LEU A 159 6.05 8.29 -15.10
CA LEU A 159 6.87 7.13 -15.38
C LEU A 159 6.84 6.85 -16.88
N ASP A 160 7.95 6.33 -17.39
CA ASP A 160 8.09 5.99 -18.80
C ASP A 160 6.98 5.01 -19.20
N GLN A 161 6.23 5.37 -20.25
CA GLN A 161 5.14 4.52 -20.76
C GLN A 161 5.69 3.25 -21.41
N ASP A 162 6.95 3.21 -21.81
CA ASP A 162 7.60 1.98 -22.25
C ASP A 162 7.86 1.03 -21.07
N TRP A 163 7.88 1.54 -19.84
CA TRP A 163 8.09 0.75 -18.63
C TRP A 163 6.79 0.36 -17.94
N VAL A 164 5.85 1.30 -17.76
CA VAL A 164 4.59 1.03 -17.04
C VAL A 164 3.43 1.87 -17.59
N GLN A 165 2.29 1.21 -17.77
CA GLN A 165 1.08 1.82 -18.30
C GLN A 165 -0.11 1.46 -17.41
N TRP A 166 -1.06 2.37 -17.26
CA TRP A 166 -2.38 2.02 -16.77
C TRP A 166 -3.23 1.58 -17.95
N LEU A 167 -3.75 0.36 -17.90
CA LEU A 167 -4.72 -0.14 -18.87
C LEU A 167 -6.09 -0.26 -18.24
N ASP A 168 -7.12 0.13 -18.97
CA ASP A 168 -8.48 -0.20 -18.59
C ASP A 168 -8.76 -1.71 -18.80
N ARG A 169 -9.98 -2.12 -18.46
CA ARG A 169 -10.40 -3.53 -18.56
C ARG A 169 -10.38 -4.03 -20.01
N GLU A 170 -10.80 -3.21 -20.96
CA GLU A 170 -10.93 -3.62 -22.37
C GLU A 170 -9.55 -3.77 -22.99
N GLN A 171 -8.68 -2.77 -22.79
CA GLN A 171 -7.29 -2.78 -23.23
C GLN A 171 -6.52 -3.95 -22.61
N GLY A 172 -6.65 -4.15 -21.30
CA GLY A 172 -5.99 -5.26 -20.60
C GLY A 172 -6.49 -6.63 -21.07
N SER A 173 -7.79 -6.77 -21.33
CA SER A 173 -8.35 -8.03 -21.84
C SER A 173 -7.91 -8.33 -23.27
N ALA A 174 -7.81 -7.30 -24.12
CA ALA A 174 -7.31 -7.44 -25.48
C ALA A 174 -5.84 -7.89 -25.49
N LEU A 175 -5.00 -7.31 -24.63
CA LEU A 175 -3.59 -7.69 -24.51
C LEU A 175 -3.40 -9.08 -23.88
N ALA A 176 -4.19 -9.43 -22.85
CA ALA A 176 -4.08 -10.73 -22.19
C ALA A 176 -4.66 -11.89 -23.01
N GLY A 177 -5.46 -11.61 -24.05
CA GLY A 177 -6.20 -12.62 -24.82
C GLY A 177 -7.33 -13.29 -24.03
N VAL A 178 -7.62 -12.83 -22.80
CA VAL A 178 -8.66 -13.37 -21.92
C VAL A 178 -9.42 -12.25 -21.21
N PRO A 179 -10.72 -12.43 -20.89
CA PRO A 179 -11.48 -11.40 -20.19
C PRO A 179 -10.95 -11.13 -18.77
N LEU A 180 -10.50 -9.90 -18.53
CA LEU A 180 -10.11 -9.44 -17.20
C LEU A 180 -11.32 -8.86 -16.44
N GLN A 181 -11.24 -8.86 -15.11
CA GLN A 181 -12.29 -8.30 -14.24
C GLN A 181 -12.19 -6.78 -14.05
N GLY A 182 -11.05 -6.18 -14.38
CA GLY A 182 -10.79 -4.76 -14.24
C GLY A 182 -9.49 -4.36 -14.92
N GLY A 183 -9.26 -3.05 -14.98
CA GLY A 183 -7.97 -2.48 -15.40
C GLY A 183 -6.89 -2.61 -14.32
N GLY A 184 -5.66 -2.29 -14.68
CA GLY A 184 -4.50 -2.42 -13.82
C GLY A 184 -3.22 -1.86 -14.46
N LEU A 185 -2.11 -2.06 -13.76
CA LEU A 185 -0.79 -1.73 -14.27
C LEU A 185 -0.31 -2.82 -15.24
N TYR A 186 0.20 -2.38 -16.38
CA TYR A 186 0.82 -3.20 -17.39
C TYR A 186 2.29 -2.79 -17.55
N PHE A 187 3.18 -3.78 -17.64
CA PHE A 187 4.61 -3.57 -17.81
C PHE A 187 5.02 -4.15 -19.17
N PRO A 188 5.13 -3.32 -20.24
CA PRO A 188 5.35 -3.81 -21.60
C PRO A 188 6.65 -4.61 -21.78
N GLN A 189 7.67 -4.31 -20.96
CA GLN A 189 8.96 -4.99 -20.96
C GLN A 189 9.03 -6.17 -19.98
N GLY A 190 7.94 -6.49 -19.30
CA GLY A 190 7.86 -7.65 -18.42
C GLY A 190 8.02 -8.95 -19.20
N MET A 191 8.91 -9.82 -18.74
CA MET A 191 9.16 -11.12 -19.37
C MET A 191 8.87 -12.25 -18.38
N VAL A 192 8.43 -13.38 -18.94
CA VAL A 192 8.42 -14.66 -18.22
C VAL A 192 9.72 -15.37 -18.56
N VAL A 193 10.44 -15.80 -17.53
CA VAL A 193 11.64 -16.63 -17.67
C VAL A 193 11.42 -17.94 -16.95
N ASP A 194 11.98 -19.02 -17.50
CA ASP A 194 12.19 -20.26 -16.75
C ASP A 194 13.48 -20.08 -15.92
N PRO A 195 13.38 -19.93 -14.58
CA PRO A 195 14.57 -19.70 -13.77
C PRO A 195 15.54 -20.88 -13.82
N GLY A 196 15.04 -22.12 -13.93
CA GLY A 196 15.88 -23.31 -13.98
C GLY A 196 16.73 -23.33 -15.25
N ALA A 197 16.10 -23.11 -16.41
CA ALA A 197 16.80 -23.04 -17.69
C ALA A 197 17.79 -21.86 -17.75
N LEU A 198 17.39 -20.69 -17.22
CA LEU A 198 18.26 -19.52 -17.17
C LEU A 198 19.49 -19.77 -16.30
N VAL A 199 19.31 -20.31 -15.09
CA VAL A 199 20.43 -20.62 -14.18
C VAL A 199 21.35 -21.66 -14.81
N ALA A 200 20.82 -22.72 -15.41
CA ALA A 200 21.63 -23.72 -16.11
C ALA A 200 22.46 -23.10 -17.25
N CYS A 201 21.88 -22.19 -18.03
CA CYS A 201 22.59 -21.46 -19.08
C CYS A 201 23.71 -20.57 -18.52
N LEU A 202 23.46 -19.86 -17.41
CA LEU A 202 24.44 -18.99 -16.78
C LEU A 202 25.59 -19.78 -16.14
N LEU A 203 25.30 -20.94 -15.55
CA LEU A 203 26.30 -21.82 -14.96
C LEU A 203 27.17 -22.51 -16.02
N ASN A 204 26.66 -22.70 -17.25
CA ASN A 204 27.41 -23.25 -18.38
C ASN A 204 28.40 -22.22 -19.00
N HIS A 205 29.05 -21.41 -18.18
CA HIS A 205 30.06 -20.45 -18.61
C HIS A 205 31.46 -21.09 -18.54
N PRO A 206 32.37 -20.88 -19.51
CA PRO A 206 33.70 -21.53 -19.53
C PRO A 206 34.60 -21.28 -18.31
N LEU A 207 34.30 -20.24 -17.52
CA LEU A 207 35.04 -19.89 -16.30
C LEU A 207 34.35 -20.38 -15.01
N ILE A 208 33.27 -21.14 -15.12
CA ILE A 208 32.52 -21.67 -13.99
C ILE A 208 32.64 -23.18 -14.01
N GLU A 209 33.16 -23.74 -12.91
CA GLU A 209 33.11 -25.16 -12.63
C GLU A 209 32.06 -25.41 -11.55
N CYS A 210 31.11 -26.31 -11.82
CA CYS A 210 30.05 -26.65 -10.88
C CYS A 210 30.29 -28.03 -10.27
N LEU A 211 30.51 -28.04 -8.96
CA LEU A 211 30.62 -29.26 -8.16
C LEU A 211 29.36 -29.41 -7.31
N PRO A 212 28.51 -30.41 -7.55
CA PRO A 212 27.24 -30.60 -6.83
C PRO A 212 27.47 -31.27 -5.46
N GLU A 213 28.18 -30.57 -4.57
CA GLU A 213 28.55 -31.06 -3.24
C GLU A 213 27.88 -30.27 -2.11
N HIS A 214 27.60 -30.94 -1.00
CA HIS A 214 27.25 -30.27 0.24
C HIS A 214 28.53 -29.91 0.99
N VAL A 215 28.76 -28.61 1.17
CA VAL A 215 30.01 -28.09 1.72
C VAL A 215 29.82 -27.34 3.02
N SER A 216 30.91 -27.15 3.76
CA SER A 216 31.04 -26.19 4.85
C SER A 216 32.38 -25.47 4.71
N LEU A 217 32.48 -24.27 5.28
CA LEU A 217 33.71 -23.48 5.27
C LEU A 217 34.45 -23.64 6.58
N GLN A 218 35.77 -23.73 6.50
CA GLN A 218 36.67 -23.77 7.64
C GLN A 218 37.84 -22.81 7.42
N ALA A 219 38.47 -22.39 8.51
CA ALA A 219 39.73 -21.66 8.41
C ALA A 219 40.77 -22.59 7.78
N GLY A 220 41.41 -22.12 6.71
CA GLY A 220 42.39 -22.92 5.98
C GLY A 220 43.67 -23.15 6.78
N GLN A 221 44.47 -24.11 6.31
CA GLN A 221 45.77 -24.44 6.93
C GLN A 221 46.74 -23.24 6.93
N GLU A 222 46.64 -22.37 5.92
CA GLU A 222 47.40 -21.12 5.84
C GLU A 222 46.56 -19.91 6.28
N PRO A 223 47.15 -18.94 7.00
CA PRO A 223 46.46 -17.73 7.39
C PRO A 223 45.88 -16.97 6.20
N GLY A 224 44.56 -16.73 6.23
CA GLY A 224 43.86 -15.97 5.19
C GLY A 224 43.28 -16.82 4.05
N LEU A 225 43.43 -18.14 4.10
CA LEU A 225 42.69 -19.07 3.24
C LEU A 225 41.44 -19.59 3.92
N TRP A 226 40.44 -19.92 3.10
CA TRP A 226 39.26 -20.68 3.45
C TRP A 226 39.35 -22.04 2.79
N ASP A 227 39.14 -23.09 3.57
CA ASP A 227 39.00 -24.45 3.07
C ASP A 227 37.51 -24.76 2.91
N VAL A 228 37.15 -25.25 1.72
CA VAL A 228 35.81 -25.72 1.38
C VAL A 228 35.78 -27.23 1.60
N CYS A 229 35.14 -27.69 2.66
CA CYS A 229 35.13 -29.10 3.04
C CYS A 229 33.80 -29.76 2.71
N ASN A 230 33.83 -31.02 2.28
CA ASN A 230 32.61 -31.81 2.14
C ASN A 230 32.09 -32.31 3.50
N GLN A 231 30.94 -33.01 3.50
CA GLN A 231 30.36 -33.56 4.74
C GLN A 231 31.23 -34.62 5.45
N ARG A 232 32.24 -35.18 4.77
CA ARG A 232 33.21 -36.13 5.36
C ARG A 232 34.39 -35.42 6.02
N GLY A 233 34.47 -34.10 5.88
CA GLY A 233 35.60 -33.29 6.36
C GLY A 233 36.79 -33.29 5.40
N GLU A 234 36.63 -33.77 4.17
CA GLU A 234 37.67 -33.71 3.15
C GLU A 234 37.67 -32.31 2.51
N CYS A 235 38.83 -31.66 2.43
CA CYS A 235 38.99 -30.38 1.75
C CYS A 235 38.91 -30.59 0.23
N LEU A 236 37.95 -29.91 -0.41
CA LEU A 236 37.73 -29.94 -1.85
C LEU A 236 38.56 -28.87 -2.56
N GLU A 237 38.63 -27.66 -1.99
CA GLU A 237 39.32 -26.50 -2.56
C GLU A 237 39.70 -25.51 -1.46
N SER A 238 40.81 -24.79 -1.63
CA SER A 238 41.25 -23.71 -0.75
C SER A 238 41.32 -22.38 -1.51
N SER A 239 40.73 -21.32 -0.96
CA SER A 239 40.73 -19.99 -1.60
C SER A 239 40.80 -18.86 -0.59
N ASN A 240 41.49 -17.77 -0.96
CA ASN A 240 41.47 -16.53 -0.18
C ASN A 240 40.19 -15.69 -0.39
N ARG A 241 39.30 -16.12 -1.29
CA ARG A 241 38.05 -15.45 -1.63
C ARG A 241 36.92 -16.47 -1.74
N VAL A 242 35.90 -16.27 -0.92
CA VAL A 242 34.69 -17.08 -0.91
C VAL A 242 33.47 -16.18 -0.96
N VAL A 243 32.49 -16.56 -1.77
CA VAL A 243 31.17 -15.90 -1.84
C VAL A 243 30.13 -16.92 -1.43
N ILE A 244 29.34 -16.60 -0.41
CA ILE A 244 28.26 -17.45 0.07
C ILE A 244 26.94 -16.94 -0.51
N ALA A 245 26.29 -17.76 -1.34
CA ALA A 245 25.03 -17.44 -2.02
C ALA A 245 23.95 -18.51 -1.75
N ALA A 246 23.91 -19.07 -0.53
CA ALA A 246 23.04 -20.18 -0.15
C ALA A 246 21.72 -19.74 0.54
N ALA A 247 21.32 -18.48 0.39
CA ALA A 247 20.11 -17.90 0.99
C ALA A 247 19.99 -18.24 2.49
N ALA A 248 18.87 -18.83 2.92
CA ALA A 248 18.61 -19.15 4.32
C ALA A 248 19.49 -20.28 4.91
N GLU A 249 20.30 -20.96 4.10
CA GLU A 249 21.30 -21.94 4.55
C GLU A 249 22.70 -21.30 4.73
N SER A 250 22.88 -20.02 4.39
CA SER A 250 24.20 -19.38 4.38
C SER A 250 24.92 -19.40 5.73
N LEU A 251 24.18 -19.31 6.85
CA LEU A 251 24.78 -19.40 8.19
C LEU A 251 25.31 -20.78 8.52
N ASN A 252 24.70 -21.84 7.97
CA ASN A 252 25.10 -23.23 8.22
C ASN A 252 26.42 -23.59 7.52
N LEU A 253 26.87 -22.75 6.58
CA LEU A 253 28.12 -22.92 5.87
C LEU A 253 29.31 -22.29 6.59
N LEU A 254 29.07 -21.45 7.61
CA LEU A 254 30.10 -20.70 8.33
C LEU A 254 30.51 -21.41 9.63
N PRO A 255 31.78 -21.28 10.06
CA PRO A 255 32.21 -21.76 11.37
C PRO A 255 31.51 -21.01 12.51
N ASP A 256 31.14 -21.73 13.57
CA ASP A 256 30.53 -21.15 14.78
C ASP A 256 31.41 -20.09 15.42
N GLU A 257 32.74 -20.26 15.40
CA GLU A 257 33.69 -19.30 15.96
C GLU A 257 33.63 -17.96 15.22
N LEU A 258 33.43 -17.99 13.89
CA LEU A 258 33.30 -16.79 13.09
C LEU A 258 31.98 -16.08 13.40
N LEU A 259 30.88 -16.84 13.51
CA LEU A 259 29.56 -16.30 13.83
C LEU A 259 29.52 -15.67 15.23
N ALA A 260 30.25 -16.26 16.19
CA ALA A 260 30.39 -15.71 17.54
C ALA A 260 31.17 -14.38 17.55
N GLN A 261 32.24 -14.28 16.75
CA GLN A 261 33.05 -13.06 16.63
C GLN A 261 32.36 -11.97 15.79
N HIS A 262 31.57 -12.38 14.79
CA HIS A 262 30.94 -11.52 13.81
C HIS A 262 29.47 -11.89 13.64
N PRO A 263 28.61 -11.52 14.61
CA PRO A 263 27.19 -11.82 14.52
C PRO A 263 26.55 -11.16 13.30
N MET A 264 25.70 -11.92 12.60
CA MET A 264 25.03 -11.49 11.36
C MET A 264 23.51 -11.38 11.53
N PRO A 265 23.00 -10.39 12.29
CA PRO A 265 21.60 -10.34 12.72
C PRO A 265 20.59 -10.25 11.57
N ARG A 266 20.95 -9.59 10.46
CA ARG A 266 20.07 -9.52 9.27
C ARG A 266 19.90 -10.87 8.58
N LEU A 267 20.97 -11.65 8.50
CA LEU A 267 20.94 -12.98 7.89
C LEU A 267 20.23 -13.97 8.83
N ALA A 268 20.45 -13.86 10.14
CA ALA A 268 19.73 -14.65 11.15
C ALA A 268 18.23 -14.35 11.20
N ALA A 269 17.81 -13.13 10.85
CA ALA A 269 16.40 -12.75 10.77
C ALA A 269 15.72 -13.16 9.45
N MET A 270 16.44 -13.78 8.51
CA MET A 270 15.88 -14.17 7.22
C MET A 270 14.84 -15.28 7.40
N GLN A 271 13.62 -15.03 6.94
CA GLN A 271 12.52 -16.00 7.05
C GLN A 271 12.47 -16.89 5.81
N ARG A 272 12.17 -18.18 6.01
CA ARG A 272 11.85 -19.12 4.94
C ARG A 272 10.36 -19.06 4.68
N LEU A 273 9.99 -18.67 3.46
CA LEU A 273 8.61 -18.69 3.00
C LEU A 273 8.45 -19.84 2.01
N ALA A 274 7.70 -20.87 2.41
CA ALA A 274 7.36 -21.95 1.49
C ALA A 274 6.40 -21.42 0.41
N GLY A 275 6.60 -21.86 -0.83
CA GLY A 275 5.74 -21.54 -1.95
C GLY A 275 5.54 -22.77 -2.82
N GLN A 276 4.37 -22.91 -3.43
CA GLN A 276 4.05 -23.97 -4.38
C GLN A 276 3.62 -23.34 -5.70
N VAL A 277 4.19 -23.83 -6.79
CA VAL A 277 3.82 -23.46 -8.16
C VAL A 277 3.23 -24.68 -8.83
N THR A 278 2.05 -24.52 -9.44
CA THR A 278 1.37 -25.59 -10.17
C THR A 278 1.56 -25.38 -11.66
N TYR A 279 2.04 -26.40 -12.36
CA TYR A 279 2.18 -26.41 -13.80
C TYR A 279 0.95 -27.08 -14.41
N LEU A 280 0.26 -26.36 -15.30
CA LEU A 280 -0.90 -26.87 -16.01
C LEU A 280 -0.57 -26.92 -17.51
N PRO A 281 -0.99 -27.98 -18.23
CA PRO A 281 -0.89 -28.00 -19.68
C PRO A 281 -1.67 -26.84 -20.30
N ALA A 282 -1.19 -26.31 -21.43
CA ALA A 282 -1.77 -25.13 -22.07
C ALA A 282 -3.22 -25.36 -22.53
N GLU A 283 -3.62 -26.61 -22.80
CA GLU A 283 -4.99 -26.98 -23.15
C GLU A 283 -6.01 -26.84 -22.01
N TYR A 284 -5.58 -26.69 -20.76
CA TYR A 284 -6.49 -26.41 -19.65
C TYR A 284 -6.90 -24.93 -19.67
N ALA A 285 -8.03 -24.65 -20.33
CA ALA A 285 -8.71 -23.38 -20.18
C ALA A 285 -9.18 -23.22 -18.73
N LEU A 286 -8.56 -22.30 -17.98
CA LEU A 286 -9.05 -21.90 -16.66
C LEU A 286 -10.36 -21.12 -16.83
N THR A 287 -11.47 -21.82 -17.05
CA THR A 287 -12.81 -21.27 -16.88
C THR A 287 -13.07 -21.11 -15.39
N ARG A 288 -13.27 -19.86 -14.99
CA ARG A 288 -13.55 -19.38 -13.63
C ARG A 288 -14.36 -20.37 -12.78
N GLY A 289 -13.81 -20.82 -11.64
CA GLY A 289 -14.60 -21.34 -10.51
C GLY A 289 -14.31 -22.76 -10.00
N GLU A 290 -13.56 -23.59 -10.73
CA GLU A 290 -13.28 -24.97 -10.31
C GLU A 290 -11.78 -25.22 -10.20
N VAL A 291 -11.13 -24.63 -9.20
CA VAL A 291 -9.91 -25.22 -8.64
C VAL A 291 -10.26 -25.65 -7.22
N THR A 292 -10.90 -26.82 -7.11
CA THR A 292 -10.95 -27.53 -5.85
C THR A 292 -9.59 -28.18 -5.67
N LEU A 293 -8.74 -27.58 -4.83
CA LEU A 293 -7.57 -28.29 -4.32
C LEU A 293 -8.10 -29.44 -3.47
N SER A 294 -8.01 -30.67 -4.00
CA SER A 294 -8.25 -31.91 -3.26
C SER A 294 -7.13 -32.20 -2.29
#